data_AF-A0A7Y1M033-F1
#
_entry.id   AF-A0A7Y1M033-F1
#
_cell.length_a   1.000
_cell.length_b   1.000
_cell.length_c   1.000
_cell.angle_alpha   90.00
_cell.angle_beta   90.00
_cell.angle_gamma   90.00
#
_symmetry.space_group_name_H-M   'P 1'
#
loop_
_entity.id
_entity.type
_entity.pdbx_description
1 polymer ?
#
loop_
_entity_poly.entity_id
_entity_poly.type
_entity_poly.pdbx_seq_one_letter_code
_entity_poly.pdbx_strand_id
1 'polypeptide(L)'
;MMTSKNDKNTRTTGRPTLNEVARLAGVSPITASRALRGISTVATELVEKVQQAAAELSYVVNPAARALASAQSHSVVVLVPSLSNLLFIETLEAIHQVLRPKGFEVLIGNSHYSRDEEEDLLRNYMAYQPRGLLLTGFDRTESARRMVEASNVPCVYMMDLDPNAGVNCVGFSQLAAGQTAAAHLLSRGRKRLAYIGAQLDQRTLLRGEGFRRALQQAGLYDPALELLTPRPSSVGLGGELFLQLLAAHPEVDAIFFGNDDLAQGALLEALRHGIKVPERVAVLGFNDLPASSFMVPRLSSISTPREAIGRRAAEHLLTIMAGNKVAKPVVDMGFELQVREST
;
A
#
# COMPACT_ATOMS: atom_id res chain seq x y z
N MET A 1 16.79 -54.53 -39.52
CA MET A 1 17.53 -53.53 -38.72
C MET A 1 16.64 -52.31 -38.56
N MET A 2 15.89 -52.25 -37.45
CA MET A 2 15.00 -51.12 -37.14
C MET A 2 15.82 -49.98 -36.58
N THR A 3 15.71 -48.83 -37.24
CA THR A 3 16.35 -47.57 -36.92
C THR A 3 15.79 -46.99 -35.62
N SER A 4 16.71 -46.71 -34.70
CA SER A 4 16.52 -45.93 -33.47
C SER A 4 15.86 -44.59 -33.78
N LYS A 5 14.67 -44.35 -33.23
CA LYS A 5 14.00 -43.04 -33.26
C LYS A 5 14.48 -42.22 -32.06
N ASN A 6 15.20 -41.17 -32.39
CA ASN A 6 15.83 -40.22 -31.49
C ASN A 6 14.77 -39.27 -30.88
N ASP A 7 14.16 -39.63 -29.75
CA ASP A 7 13.29 -38.73 -28.97
C ASP A 7 14.12 -37.77 -28.11
N LYS A 8 14.85 -36.86 -28.76
CA LYS A 8 15.41 -35.67 -28.11
C LYS A 8 14.51 -34.48 -28.37
N ASN A 9 13.39 -34.42 -27.64
CA ASN A 9 12.61 -33.20 -27.52
C ASN A 9 13.27 -32.30 -26.45
N THR A 10 14.46 -31.78 -26.77
CA THR A 10 15.18 -30.82 -25.93
C THR A 10 14.39 -29.53 -25.84
N ARG A 11 13.77 -29.28 -24.69
CA ARG A 11 13.05 -28.05 -24.37
C ARG A 11 14.02 -26.96 -23.88
N THR A 12 13.70 -25.73 -24.26
CA THR A 12 14.43 -24.46 -24.11
C THR A 12 14.77 -23.98 -22.69
N THR A 13 14.43 -24.71 -21.63
CA THR A 13 14.67 -24.25 -20.24
C THR A 13 15.28 -25.30 -19.31
N GLY A 14 15.42 -26.57 -19.74
CA GLY A 14 15.97 -27.65 -18.89
C GLY A 14 15.17 -27.98 -17.63
N ARG A 15 13.98 -27.38 -17.44
CA ARG A 15 13.15 -27.62 -16.24
C ARG A 15 12.37 -28.93 -16.35
N PRO A 16 12.34 -29.74 -15.28
CA PRO A 16 11.54 -30.96 -15.24
C PRO A 16 10.06 -30.68 -15.50
N THR A 17 9.38 -31.64 -16.11
CA THR A 17 7.99 -31.56 -16.54
C THR A 17 7.11 -32.51 -15.73
N LEU A 18 5.79 -32.26 -15.70
CA LEU A 18 4.82 -33.15 -15.05
C LEU A 18 4.89 -34.58 -15.61
N ASN A 19 5.23 -34.73 -16.90
CA ASN A 19 5.38 -36.04 -17.54
C ASN A 19 6.61 -36.80 -17.01
N GLU A 20 7.70 -36.10 -16.71
CA GLU A 20 8.89 -36.72 -16.10
C GLU A 20 8.61 -37.14 -14.66
N VAL A 21 7.88 -36.33 -13.89
CA VAL A 21 7.40 -36.71 -12.55
C VAL A 21 6.50 -37.94 -12.62
N ALA A 22 5.52 -37.94 -13.54
CA ALA A 22 4.60 -39.08 -13.70
C ALA A 22 5.35 -40.36 -14.07
N ARG A 23 6.34 -40.27 -14.96
CA ARG A 23 7.20 -41.38 -15.37
C ARG A 23 8.04 -41.91 -14.22
N LEU A 24 8.67 -41.03 -13.42
CA LEU A 24 9.48 -41.42 -12.28
C LEU A 24 8.63 -42.05 -11.16
N ALA A 25 7.42 -41.51 -10.93
CA ALA A 25 6.48 -42.05 -9.95
C ALA A 25 5.73 -43.31 -10.42
N GLY A 26 5.85 -43.70 -11.69
CA GLY A 26 5.17 -44.87 -12.26
C GLY A 26 3.65 -44.70 -12.41
N VAL A 27 3.17 -43.47 -12.62
CA VAL A 27 1.74 -43.15 -12.72
C VAL A 27 1.41 -42.40 -14.03
N SER A 28 0.13 -42.29 -14.37
CA SER A 28 -0.28 -41.45 -15.50
C SER A 28 -0.10 -39.95 -15.19
N PRO A 29 0.13 -39.08 -16.19
CA PRO A 29 0.22 -37.62 -15.98
C PRO A 29 -1.00 -37.02 -15.26
N ILE A 30 -2.20 -37.57 -15.51
CA ILE A 30 -3.44 -37.18 -14.83
C ILE A 30 -3.38 -37.54 -13.34
N THR A 31 -2.88 -38.73 -13.00
CA THR A 31 -2.75 -39.17 -11.60
C THR A 31 -1.70 -38.35 -10.88
N ALA A 32 -0.55 -38.07 -11.50
CA ALA A 32 0.47 -37.17 -10.96
C ALA A 32 -0.09 -35.75 -10.72
N SER A 33 -0.86 -35.21 -11.67
CA SER A 33 -1.52 -33.91 -11.51
C SER A 33 -2.47 -33.88 -10.31
N ARG A 34 -3.31 -34.91 -10.15
CA ARG A 34 -4.29 -35.00 -9.05
C ARG A 34 -3.62 -35.20 -7.69
N ALA A 35 -2.57 -36.02 -7.64
CA ALA A 35 -1.76 -36.25 -6.45
C ALA A 35 -1.10 -34.95 -5.96
N LEU A 36 -0.44 -34.19 -6.85
CA LEU A 36 0.18 -32.90 -6.50
C LEU A 36 -0.85 -31.81 -6.12
N ARG A 37 -2.11 -31.98 -6.53
CA ARG A 37 -3.23 -31.10 -6.12
C ARG A 37 -3.87 -31.50 -4.79
N GLY A 38 -3.49 -32.64 -4.20
CA GLY A 38 -4.08 -33.14 -2.95
C GLY A 38 -5.55 -33.57 -3.08
N ILE A 39 -5.97 -34.07 -4.26
CA ILE A 39 -7.36 -34.52 -4.46
C ILE A 39 -7.57 -35.87 -3.76
N SER A 40 -8.60 -35.96 -2.91
CA SER A 40 -8.91 -37.11 -2.04
C SER A 40 -9.21 -38.43 -2.77
N THR A 41 -9.40 -38.41 -4.09
CA THR A 41 -9.63 -39.60 -4.91
C THR A 41 -8.36 -40.37 -5.27
N VAL A 42 -7.18 -39.87 -4.89
CA VAL A 42 -5.90 -40.55 -5.14
C VAL A 42 -5.45 -41.27 -3.86
N ALA A 43 -5.13 -42.56 -3.98
CA ALA A 43 -4.64 -43.34 -2.84
C ALA A 43 -3.39 -42.69 -2.23
N THR A 44 -3.30 -42.68 -0.90
CA THR A 44 -2.23 -42.03 -0.14
C THR A 44 -0.84 -42.47 -0.60
N GLU A 45 -0.65 -43.77 -0.86
CA GLU A 45 0.60 -44.33 -1.37
C GLU A 45 1.04 -43.73 -2.72
N LEU A 46 0.08 -43.43 -3.61
CA LEU A 46 0.37 -42.80 -4.90
C LEU A 46 0.69 -41.31 -4.74
N VAL A 47 0.07 -40.64 -3.75
CA VAL A 47 0.39 -39.25 -3.42
C VAL A 47 1.84 -39.14 -2.94
N GLU A 48 2.26 -40.01 -2.02
CA GLU A 48 3.62 -40.05 -1.49
C GLU A 48 4.65 -40.31 -2.60
N LYS A 49 4.42 -41.31 -3.45
CA LYS A 49 5.31 -41.62 -4.60
C LYS A 49 5.46 -40.42 -5.55
N VAL A 50 4.37 -39.74 -5.85
CA VAL A 50 4.40 -38.57 -6.74
C VAL A 50 5.11 -37.38 -6.09
N GLN A 51 4.91 -37.14 -4.79
CA GLN A 51 5.60 -36.08 -4.07
C GLN A 51 7.11 -36.34 -3.99
N GLN A 52 7.51 -37.59 -3.74
CA GLN A 52 8.92 -37.98 -3.72
C GLN A 52 9.59 -37.80 -5.09
N ALA A 53 8.94 -38.27 -6.16
CA ALA A 53 9.43 -38.07 -7.53
C ALA A 53 9.52 -36.59 -7.93
N ALA A 54 8.56 -35.76 -7.49
CA ALA A 54 8.60 -34.32 -7.73
C ALA A 54 9.77 -33.65 -6.98
N ALA A 55 10.00 -34.04 -5.73
CA ALA A 55 11.12 -33.54 -4.93
C ALA A 55 12.48 -33.95 -5.52
N GLU A 56 12.64 -35.20 -5.93
CA GLU A 56 13.86 -35.73 -6.55
C GLU A 56 14.21 -34.98 -7.84
N LEU A 57 13.20 -34.69 -8.65
CA LEU A 57 13.39 -33.91 -9.88
C LEU A 57 13.51 -32.41 -9.64
N SER A 58 13.33 -31.91 -8.42
CA SER A 58 13.16 -30.47 -8.15
C SER A 58 12.04 -29.85 -8.99
N TYR A 59 11.00 -30.64 -9.26
CA TYR A 59 9.83 -30.22 -10.03
C TYR A 59 8.99 -29.26 -9.19
N VAL A 60 8.86 -28.03 -9.68
CA VAL A 60 7.91 -27.06 -9.15
C VAL A 60 6.70 -27.03 -10.07
N VAL A 61 5.51 -27.20 -9.49
CA VAL A 61 4.25 -27.08 -10.23
C VAL A 61 4.20 -25.71 -10.90
N ASN A 62 4.08 -25.68 -12.23
CA ASN A 62 3.96 -24.42 -12.96
C ASN A 62 2.61 -23.75 -12.56
N PRO A 63 2.62 -22.56 -11.93
CA PRO A 63 1.40 -21.87 -11.53
C PRO A 63 0.47 -21.57 -12.71
N ALA A 64 1.03 -21.28 -13.90
CA ALA A 64 0.24 -21.06 -15.11
C ALA A 64 -0.45 -22.35 -15.60
N ALA A 65 0.21 -23.50 -15.51
CA ALA A 65 -0.40 -24.80 -15.81
C ALA A 65 -1.45 -25.20 -14.77
N ARG A 66 -1.22 -24.84 -13.49
CA ARG A 66 -2.18 -25.03 -12.40
C ARG A 66 -3.42 -24.15 -12.61
N ALA A 67 -3.25 -22.87 -12.90
CA ALA A 67 -4.32 -21.93 -13.19
C ALA A 67 -5.12 -22.34 -14.44
N LEU A 68 -4.45 -22.85 -15.49
CA LEU A 68 -5.11 -23.39 -16.68
C LEU A 68 -5.92 -24.66 -16.37
N ALA A 69 -5.41 -25.53 -15.48
CA ALA A 69 -6.06 -26.76 -15.06
C ALA A 69 -7.12 -26.58 -13.95
N SER A 70 -7.11 -25.46 -13.23
CA SER A 70 -8.14 -25.07 -12.24
C SER A 70 -9.10 -24.01 -12.76
N ALA A 71 -8.83 -23.42 -13.93
CA ALA A 71 -9.48 -22.22 -14.47
C ALA A 71 -9.55 -21.03 -13.49
N GLN A 72 -8.70 -21.02 -12.45
CA GLN A 72 -8.77 -20.03 -11.36
C GLN A 72 -7.36 -19.68 -10.89
N SER A 73 -6.98 -18.40 -11.06
CA SER A 73 -5.84 -17.81 -10.38
C SER A 73 -6.02 -17.84 -8.86
N HIS A 74 -4.93 -17.84 -8.10
CA HIS A 74 -4.96 -17.70 -6.64
C HIS A 74 -4.25 -16.43 -6.18
N SER A 75 -4.07 -15.45 -7.08
CA SER A 75 -3.43 -14.18 -6.76
C SER A 75 -4.42 -13.09 -6.39
N VAL A 76 -4.00 -12.23 -5.48
CA VAL A 76 -4.58 -10.91 -5.21
C VAL A 76 -3.51 -9.88 -5.49
N VAL A 77 -3.85 -8.85 -6.27
CA VAL A 77 -2.93 -7.77 -6.62
C VAL A 77 -3.10 -6.64 -5.61
N VAL A 78 -1.99 -6.13 -5.10
CA VAL A 78 -1.95 -4.99 -4.19
C VAL A 78 -1.09 -3.92 -4.82
N LEU A 79 -1.68 -2.78 -5.19
CA LEU A 79 -0.95 -1.64 -5.74
C LEU A 79 -0.77 -0.57 -4.68
N VAL A 80 0.50 -0.25 -4.41
CA VAL A 80 0.93 0.79 -3.47
C VAL A 80 1.80 1.81 -4.21
N PRO A 81 1.81 3.08 -3.79
CA PRO A 81 2.55 4.12 -4.50
C PRO A 81 4.03 4.19 -4.12
N SER A 82 4.45 3.55 -3.02
CA SER A 82 5.85 3.53 -2.60
C SER A 82 6.15 2.37 -1.68
N LEU A 83 7.33 1.79 -1.85
CA LEU A 83 7.97 0.86 -0.91
C LEU A 83 9.17 1.47 -0.18
N SER A 84 9.57 2.70 -0.53
CA SER A 84 10.66 3.42 0.13
C SER A 84 10.23 4.10 1.42
N ASN A 85 8.93 4.44 1.53
CA ASN A 85 8.34 4.96 2.75
C ASN A 85 7.64 3.83 3.53
N LEU A 86 7.90 3.77 4.85
CA LEU A 86 7.33 2.76 5.76
C LEU A 86 5.79 2.82 5.86
N LEU A 87 5.17 3.90 5.37
CA LEU A 87 3.71 4.10 5.33
C LEU A 87 2.90 2.89 4.83
N PHE A 88 3.40 2.13 3.86
CA PHE A 88 2.62 1.01 3.28
C PHE A 88 3.01 -0.37 3.82
N ILE A 89 4.09 -0.46 4.59
CA ILE A 89 4.62 -1.75 5.05
C ILE A 89 3.67 -2.43 6.03
N GLU A 90 3.14 -1.69 7.02
CA GLU A 90 2.15 -2.21 7.97
C GLU A 90 0.86 -2.67 7.26
N THR A 91 0.40 -1.91 6.26
CA THR A 91 -0.77 -2.26 5.45
C THR A 91 -0.54 -3.56 4.68
N LEU A 92 0.61 -3.70 4.01
CA LEU A 92 0.98 -4.89 3.24
C LEU A 92 1.10 -6.13 4.11
N GLU A 93 1.73 -5.99 5.28
CA GLU A 93 1.86 -7.09 6.24
C GLU A 93 0.49 -7.54 6.76
N ALA A 94 -0.38 -6.60 7.11
CA ALA A 94 -1.75 -6.89 7.54
C ALA A 94 -2.57 -7.60 6.46
N ILE A 95 -2.46 -7.16 5.20
CA ILE A 95 -3.09 -7.81 4.04
C ILE A 95 -2.58 -9.25 3.90
N HIS A 96 -1.27 -9.44 3.97
CA HIS A 96 -0.63 -10.74 3.81
C HIS A 96 -1.07 -11.72 4.92
N GLN A 97 -1.16 -11.26 6.17
CA GLN A 97 -1.67 -12.05 7.30
C GLN A 97 -3.12 -12.52 7.11
N VAL A 98 -3.96 -11.73 6.44
CA VAL A 98 -5.37 -12.10 6.17
C VAL A 98 -5.49 -13.05 4.98
N LEU A 99 -4.76 -12.77 3.89
CA LEU A 99 -4.92 -13.48 2.61
C LEU A 99 -4.17 -14.81 2.56
N ARG A 100 -2.95 -14.89 3.12
CA ARG A 100 -2.11 -16.09 3.02
C ARG A 100 -2.73 -17.33 3.66
N PRO A 101 -3.35 -17.28 4.86
CA PRO A 101 -4.02 -18.45 5.44
C PRO A 101 -5.22 -18.95 4.62
N LYS A 102 -5.74 -18.12 3.71
CA LYS A 102 -6.81 -18.48 2.78
C LYS A 102 -6.28 -19.03 1.44
N GLY A 103 -4.96 -19.19 1.31
CA GLY A 103 -4.32 -19.75 0.13
C GLY A 103 -4.15 -18.76 -1.03
N PHE A 104 -4.28 -17.46 -0.78
CA PHE A 104 -4.03 -16.43 -1.79
C PHE A 104 -2.57 -15.96 -1.75
N GLU A 105 -1.96 -15.84 -2.93
CA GLU A 105 -0.67 -15.19 -3.11
C GLU A 105 -0.86 -13.69 -3.34
N VAL A 106 -0.05 -12.87 -2.67
CA VAL A 106 -0.11 -11.41 -2.78
C VAL A 106 0.92 -10.95 -3.81
N LEU A 107 0.45 -10.31 -4.89
CA LEU A 107 1.29 -9.70 -5.91
C LEU A 107 1.36 -8.20 -5.66
N ILE A 108 2.52 -7.69 -5.28
CA ILE A 108 2.72 -6.28 -4.95
C ILE A 108 3.22 -5.54 -6.18
N GLY A 109 2.52 -4.49 -6.59
CA GLY A 109 2.97 -3.52 -7.58
C GLY A 109 3.26 -2.17 -6.92
N ASN A 110 4.39 -1.56 -7.28
CA ASN A 110 4.79 -0.25 -6.80
C ASN A 110 4.66 0.77 -7.94
N SER A 111 3.72 1.70 -7.84
CA SER A 111 3.43 2.68 -8.91
C SER A 111 4.26 3.95 -8.84
N HIS A 112 5.09 4.14 -7.81
CA HIS A 112 5.94 5.33 -7.63
C HIS A 112 5.17 6.67 -7.70
N TYR A 113 3.90 6.67 -7.27
CA TYR A 113 2.96 7.79 -7.43
C TYR A 113 2.70 8.22 -8.89
N SER A 114 3.11 7.42 -9.87
CA SER A 114 2.86 7.64 -11.29
C SER A 114 1.58 6.93 -11.72
N ARG A 115 0.63 7.71 -12.25
CA ARG A 115 -0.64 7.17 -12.77
C ARG A 115 -0.44 6.28 -13.98
N ASP A 116 0.55 6.60 -14.81
CA ASP A 116 0.88 5.83 -16.01
C ASP A 116 1.53 4.48 -15.62
N GLU A 117 2.39 4.48 -14.59
CA GLU A 117 2.94 3.23 -14.07
C GLU A 117 1.88 2.36 -13.38
N GLU A 118 0.94 2.97 -12.64
CA GLU A 118 -0.22 2.23 -12.10
C GLU A 118 -1.03 1.57 -13.23
N GLU A 119 -1.28 2.28 -14.33
CA GLU A 119 -1.96 1.73 -15.49
C GLU A 119 -1.22 0.55 -16.11
N ASP A 120 0.09 0.66 -16.30
CA ASP A 120 0.92 -0.41 -16.87
C ASP A 120 0.96 -1.64 -15.95
N LEU A 121 1.06 -1.42 -14.64
CA LEU A 121 0.98 -2.50 -13.65
C LEU A 121 -0.37 -3.21 -13.71
N LEU A 122 -1.47 -2.45 -13.73
CA LEU A 122 -2.81 -3.02 -13.86
C LEU A 122 -2.93 -3.85 -15.14
N ARG A 123 -2.47 -3.31 -16.28
CA ARG A 123 -2.48 -4.01 -17.57
C ARG A 123 -1.74 -5.35 -17.48
N ASN A 124 -0.56 -5.35 -16.89
CA ASN A 124 0.28 -6.53 -16.75
C ASN A 124 -0.31 -7.56 -15.80
N TYR A 125 -0.82 -7.15 -14.64
CA TYR A 125 -1.39 -8.08 -13.68
C TYR A 125 -2.72 -8.66 -14.13
N MET A 126 -3.56 -7.87 -14.80
CA MET A 126 -4.85 -8.33 -15.34
C MET A 126 -4.70 -9.44 -16.37
N ALA A 127 -3.58 -9.50 -17.10
CA ALA A 127 -3.27 -10.59 -18.02
C ALA A 127 -3.20 -11.97 -17.31
N TYR A 128 -2.94 -11.99 -16.00
CA TYR A 128 -2.90 -13.20 -15.18
C TYR A 128 -4.21 -13.48 -14.42
N GLN A 129 -5.28 -12.75 -14.74
CA GLN A 129 -6.64 -12.93 -14.19
C GLN A 129 -6.65 -13.03 -12.65
N PRO A 130 -6.19 -11.99 -11.93
CA PRO A 130 -6.18 -11.99 -10.47
C PRO A 130 -7.59 -12.11 -9.92
N ARG A 131 -7.73 -12.67 -8.72
CA ARG A 131 -9.04 -12.86 -8.09
C ARG A 131 -9.54 -11.65 -7.32
N GLY A 132 -8.65 -10.71 -7.03
CA GLY A 132 -8.99 -9.51 -6.31
C GLY A 132 -7.93 -8.43 -6.49
N LEU A 133 -8.34 -7.18 -6.32
CA LEU A 133 -7.48 -6.01 -6.33
C LEU A 133 -7.63 -5.25 -5.01
N LEU A 134 -6.50 -4.81 -4.48
CA LEU A 134 -6.39 -3.84 -3.41
C LEU A 134 -5.61 -2.64 -3.94
N LEU A 135 -6.29 -1.52 -4.15
CA LEU A 135 -5.72 -0.35 -4.82
C LEU A 135 -5.63 0.83 -3.84
N THR A 136 -4.55 1.59 -3.88
CA THR A 136 -4.37 2.74 -2.98
C THR A 136 -4.94 4.03 -3.58
N GLY A 137 -5.84 4.71 -2.87
CA GLY A 137 -6.43 5.98 -3.32
C GLY A 137 -7.32 5.87 -4.55
N PHE A 138 -7.68 7.02 -5.13
CA PHE A 138 -8.59 7.11 -6.30
C PHE A 138 -8.00 7.78 -7.53
N ASP A 139 -6.88 8.51 -7.39
CA ASP A 139 -6.25 9.22 -8.49
C ASP A 139 -5.50 8.26 -9.41
N ARG A 140 -6.05 8.05 -10.61
CA ARG A 140 -5.51 7.18 -11.66
C ARG A 140 -5.97 7.64 -13.03
N THR A 141 -5.37 7.12 -14.09
CA THR A 141 -5.81 7.42 -15.44
C THR A 141 -7.22 6.89 -15.70
N GLU A 142 -7.92 7.52 -16.64
CA GLU A 142 -9.24 7.07 -17.08
C GLU A 142 -9.20 5.65 -17.68
N SER A 143 -8.09 5.32 -18.36
CA SER A 143 -7.86 3.98 -18.92
C SER A 143 -7.72 2.92 -17.82
N ALA A 144 -6.92 3.19 -16.78
CA ALA A 144 -6.80 2.34 -15.60
C ALA A 144 -8.16 2.13 -14.90
N ARG A 145 -8.93 3.21 -14.71
CA ARG A 145 -10.28 3.15 -14.10
C ARG A 145 -11.20 2.23 -14.90
N ARG A 146 -11.29 2.43 -16.22
CA ARG A 146 -12.11 1.58 -17.11
C ARG A 146 -11.64 0.13 -17.11
N MET A 147 -10.34 -0.12 -17.04
CA MET A 147 -9.79 -1.48 -16.99
C MET A 147 -10.26 -2.22 -15.74
N VAL A 148 -10.21 -1.57 -14.57
CA VAL A 148 -10.71 -2.14 -13.32
C VAL A 148 -12.21 -2.41 -13.41
N GLU A 149 -13.01 -1.43 -13.84
CA GLU A 149 -14.47 -1.55 -13.95
C GLU A 149 -14.91 -2.65 -14.94
N ALA A 150 -14.28 -2.71 -16.12
CA ALA A 150 -14.62 -3.70 -17.13
C ALA A 150 -14.17 -5.12 -16.77
N SER A 151 -13.20 -5.27 -15.86
CA SER A 151 -12.64 -6.58 -15.48
C SER A 151 -13.61 -7.45 -14.68
N ASN A 152 -14.59 -6.84 -13.98
CA ASN A 152 -15.42 -7.49 -12.96
C ASN A 152 -14.62 -8.20 -11.83
N VAL A 153 -13.32 -7.91 -11.71
CA VAL A 153 -12.50 -8.43 -10.62
C VAL A 153 -12.89 -7.67 -9.34
N PRO A 154 -13.20 -8.37 -8.23
CA PRO A 154 -13.44 -7.74 -6.94
C PRO A 154 -12.34 -6.74 -6.59
N CYS A 155 -12.72 -5.50 -6.26
CA CYS A 155 -11.78 -4.43 -5.98
C CYS A 155 -12.18 -3.71 -4.69
N VAL A 156 -11.18 -3.43 -3.85
CA VAL A 156 -11.31 -2.59 -2.66
C VAL A 156 -10.22 -1.52 -2.69
N TYR A 157 -10.63 -0.25 -2.57
CA TYR A 157 -9.72 0.89 -2.47
C TYR A 157 -9.29 1.12 -1.02
N MET A 158 -8.08 1.60 -0.82
CA MET A 158 -7.45 1.75 0.50
C MET A 158 -6.95 3.17 0.73
N MET A 159 -6.77 3.54 2.00
CA MET A 159 -6.10 4.75 2.49
C MET A 159 -6.85 6.07 2.22
N ASP A 160 -7.96 6.04 1.50
CA ASP A 160 -8.81 7.19 1.22
C ASP A 160 -10.27 6.75 1.14
N LEU A 161 -11.18 7.72 1.25
CA LEU A 161 -12.62 7.48 1.21
C LEU A 161 -13.24 8.28 0.07
N ASP A 162 -14.07 7.62 -0.73
CA ASP A 162 -14.96 8.28 -1.68
C ASP A 162 -16.37 7.70 -1.53
N PRO A 163 -17.25 8.36 -0.73
CA PRO A 163 -18.62 7.91 -0.54
C PRO A 163 -19.49 8.02 -1.80
N ASN A 164 -19.07 8.82 -2.79
CA ASN A 164 -19.86 9.09 -3.99
C ASN A 164 -19.47 8.19 -5.17
N ALA A 165 -18.29 7.55 -5.13
CA ALA A 165 -17.80 6.70 -6.20
C ALA A 165 -18.58 5.37 -6.36
N GLY A 166 -19.38 4.96 -5.37
CA GLY A 166 -20.12 3.70 -5.43
C GLY A 166 -19.22 2.45 -5.41
N VAL A 167 -17.98 2.59 -4.92
CA VAL A 167 -16.97 1.55 -4.84
C VAL A 167 -16.71 1.11 -3.40
N ASN A 168 -16.13 -0.08 -3.23
CA ASN A 168 -15.71 -0.55 -1.92
C ASN A 168 -14.41 0.16 -1.53
N CYS A 169 -14.38 0.85 -0.39
CA CYS A 169 -13.18 1.51 0.11
C CYS A 169 -13.06 1.44 1.63
N VAL A 170 -11.81 1.38 2.09
CA VAL A 170 -11.43 1.35 3.50
C VAL A 170 -10.32 2.37 3.71
N GLY A 171 -10.57 3.38 4.53
CA GLY A 171 -9.65 4.50 4.65
C GLY A 171 -10.05 5.44 5.77
N PHE A 172 -9.64 6.70 5.65
CA PHE A 172 -9.99 7.76 6.60
C PHE A 172 -9.96 9.10 5.88
N SER A 173 -10.58 10.12 6.48
CA SER A 173 -10.66 11.46 5.87
C SER A 173 -9.36 12.25 6.02
N GLN A 174 -8.67 12.49 4.90
CA GLN A 174 -7.48 13.35 4.84
C GLN A 174 -7.82 14.81 5.18
N LEU A 175 -8.98 15.28 4.72
CA LEU A 175 -9.49 16.62 4.99
C LEU A 175 -9.72 16.84 6.50
N ALA A 176 -10.42 15.90 7.16
CA ALA A 176 -10.67 15.99 8.59
C ALA A 176 -9.38 15.90 9.42
N ALA A 177 -8.40 15.13 8.94
CA ALA A 177 -7.10 15.05 9.59
C ALA A 177 -6.33 16.38 9.53
N GLY A 178 -6.36 17.06 8.38
CA GLY A 178 -5.81 18.41 8.24
C GLY A 178 -6.51 19.45 9.14
N GLN A 179 -7.83 19.38 9.25
CA GLN A 179 -8.61 20.23 10.16
C GLN A 179 -8.23 19.99 11.62
N THR A 180 -8.05 18.72 12.00
CA THR A 180 -7.64 18.32 13.36
C THR A 180 -6.24 18.85 13.70
N ALA A 181 -5.31 18.77 12.75
CA ALA A 181 -3.97 19.33 12.89
C ALA A 181 -3.98 20.84 13.16
N ALA A 182 -4.76 21.60 12.36
CA ALA A 182 -4.93 23.05 12.57
C ALA A 182 -5.58 23.35 13.93
N ALA A 183 -6.69 22.68 14.25
CA ALA A 183 -7.42 22.88 15.49
C ALA A 183 -6.54 22.64 16.72
N HIS A 184 -5.71 21.60 16.70
CA HIS A 184 -4.73 21.34 17.76
C HIS A 184 -3.77 22.51 17.93
N LEU A 185 -3.06 22.92 16.87
CA LEU A 185 -2.07 24.00 16.95
C LEU A 185 -2.70 25.33 17.41
N LEU A 186 -3.90 25.65 16.93
CA LEU A 186 -4.67 26.81 17.38
C LEU A 186 -5.04 26.70 18.86
N SER A 187 -5.46 25.53 19.33
CA SER A 187 -5.79 25.30 20.76
C SER A 187 -4.57 25.45 21.68
N ARG A 188 -3.35 25.28 21.15
CA ARG A 188 -2.08 25.55 21.84
C ARG A 188 -1.69 27.04 21.82
N GLY A 189 -2.55 27.92 21.30
CA GLY A 189 -2.34 29.37 21.25
C GLY A 189 -1.44 29.85 20.11
N ARG A 190 -1.10 28.97 19.16
CA ARG A 190 -0.30 29.32 17.98
C ARG A 190 -1.11 30.17 17.00
N LYS A 191 -0.47 31.12 16.33
CA LYS A 191 -1.15 32.12 15.49
C LYS A 191 -0.59 32.25 14.07
N ARG A 192 0.67 31.88 13.83
CA ARG A 192 1.34 31.99 12.54
C ARG A 192 1.70 30.58 12.07
N LEU A 193 0.70 29.89 11.55
CA LEU A 193 0.73 28.47 11.22
C LEU A 193 1.08 28.29 9.75
N ALA A 194 2.07 27.43 9.47
CA ALA A 194 2.47 27.07 8.12
C ALA A 194 2.14 25.62 7.79
N TYR A 195 1.98 25.34 6.49
CA TYR A 195 1.85 23.99 5.95
C TYR A 195 3.00 23.69 4.98
N ILE A 196 3.65 22.54 5.14
CA ILE A 196 4.69 22.06 4.23
C ILE A 196 4.25 20.72 3.63
N GLY A 197 4.02 20.70 2.32
CA GLY A 197 3.62 19.52 1.54
C GLY A 197 4.64 19.16 0.46
N ALA A 198 4.98 17.87 0.38
CA ALA A 198 5.85 17.29 -0.66
C ALA A 198 5.09 16.22 -1.45
N GLN A 199 5.65 15.71 -2.56
CA GLN A 199 5.08 14.73 -3.50
C GLN A 199 3.80 15.20 -4.24
N LEU A 200 2.95 15.99 -3.58
CA LEU A 200 1.68 16.56 -4.08
C LEU A 200 0.70 15.51 -4.61
N ASP A 201 0.70 14.31 -4.01
CA ASP A 201 -0.37 13.35 -4.24
C ASP A 201 -1.70 13.87 -3.67
N GLN A 202 -2.81 13.38 -4.20
CA GLN A 202 -4.16 13.85 -3.83
C GLN A 202 -4.40 13.85 -2.32
N ARG A 203 -3.88 12.87 -1.56
CA ARG A 203 -4.09 12.82 -0.10
C ARG A 203 -3.36 13.95 0.61
N THR A 204 -2.15 14.29 0.15
CA THR A 204 -1.36 15.43 0.65
C THR A 204 -2.05 16.76 0.35
N LEU A 205 -2.66 16.90 -0.82
CA LEU A 205 -3.44 18.09 -1.14
C LEU A 205 -4.71 18.21 -0.28
N LEU A 206 -5.44 17.11 -0.06
CA LEU A 206 -6.66 17.10 0.75
C LEU A 206 -6.38 17.44 2.23
N ARG A 207 -5.28 16.93 2.82
CA ARG A 207 -4.90 17.31 4.19
C ARG A 207 -4.49 18.77 4.28
N GLY A 208 -3.75 19.29 3.30
CA GLY A 208 -3.41 20.71 3.21
C GLY A 208 -4.66 21.59 3.09
N GLU A 209 -5.64 21.15 2.29
CA GLU A 209 -6.94 21.82 2.18
C GLU A 209 -7.70 21.85 3.50
N GLY A 210 -7.70 20.74 4.26
CA GLY A 210 -8.34 20.66 5.56
C GLY A 210 -7.73 21.66 6.55
N PHE A 211 -6.40 21.72 6.58
CA PHE A 211 -5.64 22.67 7.38
C PHE A 211 -5.96 24.11 6.98
N ARG A 212 -5.90 24.42 5.67
CA ARG A 212 -6.25 25.72 5.10
C ARG A 212 -7.64 26.18 5.51
N ARG A 213 -8.66 25.33 5.37
CA ARG A 213 -10.06 25.66 5.71
C ARG A 213 -10.22 26.03 7.18
N ALA A 214 -9.57 25.30 8.08
CA ALA A 214 -9.59 25.60 9.51
C ALA A 214 -8.93 26.96 9.82
N LEU A 215 -7.80 27.28 9.17
CA LEU A 215 -7.15 28.59 9.33
C LEU A 215 -7.99 29.74 8.76
N GLN A 216 -8.68 29.53 7.63
CA GLN A 216 -9.57 30.52 7.04
C GLN A 216 -10.74 30.83 7.98
N GLN A 217 -11.33 29.80 8.60
CA GLN A 217 -12.39 29.95 9.59
C GLN A 217 -11.92 30.71 10.84
N ALA A 218 -10.65 30.53 11.23
CA ALA A 218 -10.04 31.27 12.33
C ALA A 218 -9.55 32.69 11.95
N GLY A 219 -9.63 33.08 10.67
CA GLY A 219 -9.11 34.35 10.18
C GLY A 219 -7.57 34.46 10.19
N LEU A 220 -6.86 33.33 10.20
CA LEU A 220 -5.41 33.24 10.32
C LEU A 220 -4.71 32.66 9.09
N TYR A 221 -5.47 32.33 8.04
CA TYR A 221 -4.89 31.79 6.81
C TYR A 221 -4.05 32.83 6.07
N ASP A 222 -2.84 32.43 5.70
CA ASP A 222 -1.90 33.23 4.93
C ASP A 222 -1.35 32.33 3.79
N PRO A 223 -1.66 32.63 2.51
CA PRO A 223 -1.16 31.85 1.38
C PRO A 223 0.38 31.80 1.31
N ALA A 224 1.10 32.78 1.86
CA ALA A 224 2.55 32.79 1.85
C ALA A 224 3.16 31.73 2.80
N LEU A 225 2.38 31.19 3.74
CA LEU A 225 2.80 30.17 4.70
C LEU A 225 2.49 28.74 4.22
N GLU A 226 2.17 28.56 2.94
CA GLU A 226 1.93 27.26 2.34
C GLU A 226 3.04 26.92 1.32
N LEU A 227 3.90 25.98 1.67
CA LEU A 227 5.01 25.54 0.83
C LEU A 227 4.68 24.16 0.24
N LEU A 228 4.45 24.13 -1.07
CA LEU A 228 4.13 22.91 -1.81
C LEU A 228 5.23 22.61 -2.83
N THR A 229 5.75 21.39 -2.83
CA THR A 229 6.77 20.95 -3.80
C THR A 229 6.44 19.57 -4.37
N PRO A 230 6.58 19.34 -5.69
CA PRO A 230 6.37 18.02 -6.28
C PRO A 230 7.51 17.04 -5.98
N ARG A 231 8.60 17.49 -5.34
CA ARG A 231 9.73 16.63 -4.97
C ARG A 231 9.28 15.53 -4.01
N PRO A 232 9.81 14.29 -4.12
CA PRO A 232 9.50 13.23 -3.17
C PRO A 232 9.83 13.60 -1.74
N SER A 233 8.97 13.18 -0.81
CA SER A 233 9.15 13.39 0.62
C SER A 233 10.44 12.71 1.11
N SER A 234 11.21 13.41 1.94
CA SER A 234 12.39 12.86 2.59
C SER A 234 12.82 13.71 3.78
N VAL A 235 13.61 13.12 4.68
CA VAL A 235 14.22 13.82 5.81
C VAL A 235 15.05 15.03 5.37
N GLY A 236 15.87 14.88 4.32
CA GLY A 236 16.69 15.98 3.80
C GLY A 236 15.84 17.15 3.27
N LEU A 237 14.79 16.83 2.51
CA LEU A 237 13.86 17.83 1.99
C LEU A 237 13.14 18.58 3.12
N GLY A 238 12.74 17.87 4.18
CA GLY A 238 12.10 18.47 5.35
C GLY A 238 12.93 19.55 6.01
N GLY A 239 14.23 19.27 6.23
CA GLY A 239 15.17 20.24 6.78
C GLY A 239 15.38 21.46 5.89
N GLU A 240 15.54 21.24 4.57
CA GLU A 240 15.67 22.30 3.58
C GLU A 240 14.47 23.26 3.61
N LEU A 241 13.25 22.72 3.51
CA LEU A 241 12.02 23.52 3.48
C LEU A 241 11.74 24.21 4.81
N PHE A 242 12.09 23.59 5.93
CA PHE A 242 11.99 24.20 7.25
C PHE A 242 12.87 25.45 7.37
N LEU A 243 14.15 25.34 7.01
CA LEU A 243 15.08 26.48 7.08
C LEU A 243 14.68 27.58 6.08
N GLN A 244 14.26 27.21 4.87
CA GLN A 244 13.74 28.16 3.88
C GLN A 244 12.53 28.93 4.43
N LEU A 245 11.57 28.23 5.03
CA LEU A 245 10.38 28.86 5.61
C LEU A 245 10.75 29.82 6.73
N LEU A 246 11.60 29.41 7.68
CA LEU A 246 11.94 30.26 8.81
C LEU A 246 12.82 31.46 8.42
N ALA A 247 13.62 31.35 7.36
CA ALA A 247 14.37 32.46 6.82
C ALA A 247 13.46 33.52 6.18
N ALA A 248 12.42 33.08 5.44
CA ALA A 248 11.46 33.98 4.80
C ALA A 248 10.41 34.53 5.78
N HIS A 249 9.99 33.72 6.74
CA HIS A 249 8.90 33.98 7.68
C HIS A 249 9.32 33.68 9.13
N PRO A 250 10.19 34.52 9.72
CA PRO A 250 10.70 34.35 11.08
C PRO A 250 9.63 34.51 12.16
N GLU A 251 8.39 34.89 11.81
CA GLU A 251 7.25 34.98 12.71
C GLU A 251 6.41 33.69 12.81
N VAL A 252 6.59 32.71 11.90
CA VAL A 252 5.89 31.42 11.96
C VAL A 252 6.11 30.78 13.32
N ASP A 253 5.07 30.34 14.02
CA ASP A 253 5.19 29.76 15.38
C ASP A 253 4.77 28.29 15.45
N ALA A 254 4.21 27.74 14.37
CA ALA A 254 3.92 26.33 14.23
C ALA A 254 3.88 25.87 12.77
N ILE A 255 4.28 24.63 12.52
CA ILE A 255 4.31 24.05 11.18
C ILE A 255 3.65 22.67 11.20
N PHE A 256 2.69 22.46 10.30
CA PHE A 256 2.14 21.15 9.98
C PHE A 256 2.83 20.61 8.72
N PHE A 257 3.49 19.47 8.85
CA PHE A 257 4.14 18.78 7.74
C PHE A 257 3.22 17.69 7.19
N GLY A 258 3.12 17.61 5.87
CA GLY A 258 2.29 16.63 5.18
C GLY A 258 2.73 15.18 5.33
N ASN A 259 3.93 14.93 5.86
CA ASN A 259 4.46 13.62 6.23
C ASN A 259 5.51 13.75 7.34
N ASP A 260 5.68 12.68 8.12
CA ASP A 260 6.59 12.64 9.26
C ASP A 260 8.08 12.71 8.90
N ASP A 261 8.50 12.18 7.74
CA ASP A 261 9.90 12.28 7.32
C ASP A 261 10.34 13.74 7.14
N LEU A 262 9.47 14.60 6.60
CA LEU A 262 9.72 16.04 6.51
C LEU A 262 9.83 16.67 7.91
N ALA A 263 8.89 16.36 8.79
CA ALA A 263 8.90 16.87 10.16
C ALA A 263 10.15 16.42 10.93
N GLN A 264 10.58 15.18 10.76
CA GLN A 264 11.81 14.65 11.33
C GLN A 264 13.03 15.44 10.83
N GLY A 265 13.08 15.75 9.53
CA GLY A 265 14.09 16.63 8.95
C GLY A 265 14.13 18.02 9.59
N ALA A 266 12.95 18.62 9.79
CA ALA A 266 12.81 19.90 10.46
C ALA A 266 13.29 19.88 11.91
N LEU A 267 12.97 18.83 12.67
CA LEU A 267 13.45 18.67 14.05
C LEU A 267 14.98 18.53 14.11
N LEU A 268 15.59 17.79 13.17
CA LEU A 268 17.04 17.66 13.09
C LEU A 268 17.72 19.00 12.79
N GLU A 269 17.17 19.80 11.87
CA GLU A 269 17.70 21.13 11.59
C GLU A 269 17.46 22.11 12.73
N ALA A 270 16.29 22.06 13.38
CA ALA A 270 16.02 22.86 14.56
C ALA A 270 17.08 22.61 15.65
N LEU A 271 17.41 21.34 15.89
CA LEU A 271 18.46 20.96 16.84
C LEU A 271 19.84 21.49 16.41
N ARG A 272 20.23 21.32 15.14
CA ARG A 272 21.53 21.80 14.60
C ARG A 272 21.69 23.31 14.73
N HIS A 273 20.60 24.06 14.56
CA HIS A 273 20.58 25.51 14.59
C HIS A 273 20.19 26.10 15.95
N GLY A 274 19.97 25.26 16.98
CA GLY A 274 19.58 25.71 18.32
C GLY A 274 18.18 26.35 18.37
N ILE A 275 17.31 26.06 17.40
CA ILE A 275 15.91 26.51 17.38
C ILE A 275 15.12 25.64 18.35
N LYS A 276 14.51 26.28 19.36
CA LYS A 276 13.74 25.58 20.40
C LYS A 276 12.39 25.08 19.87
N VAL A 277 12.16 23.78 20.01
CA VAL A 277 10.88 23.12 19.71
C VAL A 277 10.37 22.50 21.01
N PRO A 278 9.14 22.81 21.46
CA PRO A 278 8.11 23.59 20.77
C PRO A 278 8.16 25.10 21.07
N GLU A 279 9.06 25.58 21.94
CA GLU A 279 8.94 26.91 22.53
C GLU A 279 8.99 28.04 21.50
N ARG A 280 9.89 27.97 20.52
CA ARG A 280 9.90 28.90 19.39
C ARG A 280 8.90 28.43 18.34
N VAL A 281 9.03 27.19 17.88
CA VAL A 281 8.23 26.64 16.77
C VAL A 281 7.70 25.28 17.12
N ALA A 282 6.39 25.10 17.08
CA ALA A 282 5.77 23.79 17.18
C ALA A 282 5.89 23.05 15.84
N VAL A 283 6.12 21.75 15.89
CA VAL A 283 6.23 20.88 14.71
C VAL A 283 5.24 19.74 14.85
N LEU A 284 4.33 19.61 13.91
CA LEU A 284 3.34 18.55 13.85
C LEU A 284 3.52 17.77 12.54
N GLY A 285 3.64 16.44 12.64
CA GLY A 285 3.78 15.56 11.50
C GLY A 285 2.47 14.91 11.05
N PHE A 286 2.59 14.00 10.10
CA PHE A 286 1.51 13.17 9.59
C PHE A 286 2.00 11.74 9.33
N ASN A 287 1.19 10.75 9.72
CA ASN A 287 1.35 9.29 9.69
C ASN A 287 1.78 8.64 11.01
N ASP A 288 2.44 9.32 11.94
CA ASP A 288 3.07 8.64 13.09
C ASP A 288 3.96 7.46 12.66
N LEU A 289 4.96 7.77 11.84
CA LEU A 289 5.98 6.81 11.41
C LEU A 289 6.82 6.38 12.64
N PRO A 290 7.39 5.16 12.66
CA PRO A 290 8.02 4.61 13.87
C PRO A 290 9.06 5.54 14.54
N ALA A 291 9.90 6.20 13.74
CA ALA A 291 10.94 7.11 14.23
C ALA A 291 10.38 8.33 14.99
N SER A 292 9.13 8.74 14.72
CA SER A 292 8.50 9.92 15.33
C SER A 292 8.44 9.84 16.87
N SER A 293 8.27 8.64 17.42
CA SER A 293 8.27 8.38 18.86
C SER A 293 9.65 8.45 19.53
N PHE A 294 10.73 8.45 18.74
CA PHE A 294 12.13 8.44 19.21
C PHE A 294 12.90 9.73 18.88
N MET A 295 12.25 10.68 18.20
CA MET A 295 12.83 11.99 17.96
C MET A 295 13.04 12.76 19.28
N VAL A 296 13.92 13.76 19.24
CA VAL A 296 14.17 14.67 20.37
C VAL A 296 13.94 16.10 19.89
N PRO A 297 12.83 16.77 20.29
CA PRO A 297 11.68 16.23 21.03
C PRO A 297 10.91 15.15 20.26
N ARG A 298 10.12 14.31 20.93
CA ARG A 298 9.29 13.32 20.21
C ARG A 298 8.24 14.06 19.41
N LEU A 299 8.04 13.61 18.17
CA LEU A 299 7.22 14.29 17.19
C LEU A 299 5.74 14.00 17.46
N SER A 300 4.94 15.03 17.73
CA SER A 300 3.49 14.96 17.63
C SER A 300 3.10 14.69 16.18
N SER A 301 2.14 13.80 15.94
CA SER A 301 1.74 13.43 14.57
C SER A 301 0.30 12.92 14.53
N ILE A 302 -0.35 13.06 13.38
CA ILE A 302 -1.59 12.32 13.11
C ILE A 302 -1.23 10.86 12.83
N SER A 303 -1.62 9.95 13.71
CA SER A 303 -1.50 8.51 13.52
C SER A 303 -2.59 7.98 12.60
N THR A 304 -2.15 7.29 11.55
CA THR A 304 -3.02 6.70 10.54
C THR A 304 -3.17 5.20 10.78
N PRO A 305 -4.39 4.62 10.76
CA PRO A 305 -4.62 3.24 11.16
C PRO A 305 -4.27 2.23 10.04
N ARG A 306 -3.02 2.27 9.56
CA ARG A 306 -2.51 1.51 8.40
C ARG A 306 -2.76 0.01 8.49
N GLU A 307 -2.36 -0.61 9.61
CA GLU A 307 -2.57 -2.03 9.84
C GLU A 307 -4.06 -2.39 9.80
N ALA A 308 -4.90 -1.60 10.48
CA ALA A 308 -6.33 -1.83 10.53
C ALA A 308 -6.99 -1.66 9.16
N ILE A 309 -6.54 -0.69 8.35
CA ILE A 309 -6.96 -0.50 6.95
C ILE A 309 -6.59 -1.73 6.13
N GLY A 310 -5.34 -2.20 6.19
CA GLY A 310 -4.89 -3.36 5.43
C GLY A 310 -5.67 -4.63 5.77
N ARG A 311 -5.84 -4.89 7.08
CA ARG A 311 -6.63 -6.02 7.59
C ARG A 311 -8.07 -5.95 7.10
N ARG A 312 -8.74 -4.81 7.34
CA ARG A 312 -10.14 -4.64 6.97
C ARG A 312 -10.34 -4.69 5.46
N ALA A 313 -9.45 -4.10 4.67
CA ALA A 313 -9.56 -4.13 3.21
C ALA A 313 -9.44 -5.56 2.66
N ALA A 314 -8.52 -6.36 3.20
CA ALA A 314 -8.38 -7.77 2.83
C ALA A 314 -9.61 -8.62 3.22
N GLU A 315 -10.15 -8.44 4.43
CA GLU A 315 -11.40 -9.10 4.88
C GLU A 315 -12.59 -8.73 3.99
N HIS A 316 -12.67 -7.45 3.63
CA HIS A 316 -13.69 -6.88 2.77
C HIS A 316 -13.61 -7.50 1.36
N LEU A 317 -12.39 -7.59 0.81
CA LEU A 317 -12.14 -8.22 -0.48
C LEU A 317 -12.52 -9.71 -0.48
N LEU A 318 -12.14 -10.46 0.56
CA LEU A 318 -12.49 -11.88 0.71
C LEU A 318 -14.01 -12.08 0.71
N THR A 319 -14.76 -11.18 1.35
CA THR A 319 -16.23 -11.22 1.39
C THR A 319 -16.81 -11.08 -0.02
N ILE A 320 -16.34 -10.10 -0.78
CA ILE A 320 -16.79 -9.86 -2.16
C ILE A 320 -16.39 -11.03 -3.09
N MET A 321 -15.17 -11.54 -2.93
CA MET A 321 -14.65 -12.69 -3.68
C MET A 321 -15.45 -13.98 -3.43
N ALA A 322 -16.12 -14.09 -2.29
CA ALA A 322 -17.03 -15.19 -1.97
C ALA A 322 -18.45 -15.00 -2.54
N GLY A 323 -18.71 -13.90 -3.26
CA GLY A 323 -20.02 -13.56 -3.82
C GLY A 323 -20.97 -12.93 -2.81
N ASN A 324 -20.49 -12.56 -1.62
CA ASN A 324 -21.31 -11.94 -0.60
C ASN A 324 -21.33 -10.42 -0.75
N LYS A 325 -22.46 -9.80 -0.41
CA LYS A 325 -22.55 -8.34 -0.29
C LYS A 325 -21.94 -7.88 1.02
N VAL A 326 -21.20 -6.80 0.94
CA VAL A 326 -20.62 -6.09 2.07
C VAL A 326 -21.64 -5.07 2.57
N ALA A 327 -21.92 -5.10 3.88
CA ALA A 327 -22.99 -4.27 4.46
C ALA A 327 -22.68 -2.77 4.41
N LYS A 328 -21.38 -2.41 4.46
CA LYS A 328 -20.89 -1.04 4.37
C LYS A 328 -19.77 -0.99 3.34
N PRO A 329 -20.04 -0.59 2.08
CA PRO A 329 -19.02 -0.50 1.02
C PRO A 329 -17.91 0.49 1.39
N VAL A 330 -18.25 1.55 2.12
CA VAL A 330 -17.31 2.58 2.59
C VAL A 330 -17.10 2.42 4.08
N VAL A 331 -15.86 2.17 4.49
CA VAL A 331 -15.46 1.96 5.88
C VAL A 331 -14.44 3.01 6.29
N ASP A 332 -14.89 3.99 7.08
CA ASP A 332 -14.02 4.96 7.75
C ASP A 332 -13.40 4.31 9.00
N MET A 333 -12.08 4.21 9.01
CA MET A 333 -11.27 3.67 10.10
C MET A 333 -10.84 4.75 11.10
N GLY A 334 -11.14 6.02 10.82
CA GLY A 334 -10.73 7.16 11.64
C GLY A 334 -9.23 7.42 11.61
N PHE A 335 -8.77 8.27 12.52
CA PHE A 335 -7.37 8.57 12.78
C PHE A 335 -7.26 9.15 14.20
N GLU A 336 -6.05 9.21 14.74
CA GLU A 336 -5.80 9.76 16.07
C GLU A 336 -4.70 10.82 16.00
N LEU A 337 -4.82 11.88 16.81
CA LEU A 337 -3.72 12.82 17.02
C LEU A 337 -2.87 12.34 18.19
N GLN A 338 -1.64 11.93 17.90
CA GLN A 338 -0.65 11.56 18.91
C GLN A 338 0.08 12.82 19.36
N VAL A 339 -0.33 13.38 20.50
CA VAL A 339 0.30 14.58 21.08
C VAL A 339 1.55 14.17 21.85
N ARG A 340 2.69 14.75 21.47
CA ARG A 340 4.00 14.56 22.10
C ARG A 340 4.67 15.92 22.35
N GLU A 341 5.97 15.93 22.63
CA GLU A 341 6.70 17.11 23.07
C GLU A 341 6.86 18.20 21.99
N SER A 342 6.73 17.88 20.70
CA SER A 342 6.98 18.86 19.63
C SER A 342 5.86 19.91 19.42
N THR A 343 4.77 19.91 20.20
CA THR A 343 3.65 20.89 20.08
C THR A 343 3.12 21.40 21.42
#